data_AF-A0A4Y2RT32-F1
#
_entry.id   AF-A0A4Y2RT32-F1
#
_cell.length_a   1.000
_cell.length_b   1.000
_cell.length_c   1.000
_cell.angle_alpha   90.00
_cell.angle_beta   90.00
_cell.angle_gamma   90.00
#
_symmetry.space_group_name_H-M   'P 1'
#
loop_
_entity.id
_entity.type
_entity.pdbx_description
1 polymer ?
#
loop_
_entity_poly.entity_id
_entity_poly.type
_entity_poly.pdbx_seq_one_letter_code
_entity_poly.pdbx_strand_id
1 'polypeptide(L)'
;MDETGISTVPNRTPEVITPKGKKTVCTISSAERGQTVAAVCCMSATGVFVPPALILPLKRMNPLLYKDAPNGTLPLISDTGYMNSHLFIDWLKHFVKHAKPSIEDPVLLISDNHTSHCSLPAVFSSYRYSAKQPWHYK
;
A
#
# COMPACT_ATOMS: atom_id res chain seq x y z
N MET A 1 -0.16 -7.28 6.93
CA MET A 1 -0.21 -6.08 6.08
C MET A 1 0.95 -5.20 6.46
N ASP A 2 1.59 -4.61 5.46
CA ASP A 2 2.74 -3.75 5.65
C ASP A 2 2.80 -2.70 4.53
N GLU A 3 3.48 -1.60 4.81
CA GLU A 3 3.72 -0.50 3.89
C GLU A 3 5.17 -0.46 3.44
N THR A 4 5.38 -0.28 2.14
CA THR A 4 6.71 -0.14 1.57
C THR A 4 6.81 1.11 0.71
N GLY A 5 7.92 1.85 0.86
CA GLY A 5 8.22 3.02 0.04
C GLY A 5 8.93 2.62 -1.25
N ILE A 6 8.34 2.96 -2.38
CA ILE A 6 8.90 2.77 -3.72
C ILE A 6 9.42 4.10 -4.24
N SER A 7 10.75 4.19 -4.41
CA SER A 7 11.38 5.37 -5.01
C SER A 7 11.15 5.38 -6.53
N THR A 8 10.67 6.51 -7.04
CA THR A 8 10.58 6.76 -8.49
C THR A 8 11.94 7.02 -9.13
N VAL A 9 12.95 7.36 -8.33
CA VAL A 9 14.33 7.51 -8.79
C VAL A 9 15.12 6.24 -8.49
N PRO A 10 15.75 5.61 -9.50
CA PRO A 10 16.62 4.45 -9.27
C PRO A 10 17.78 4.82 -8.35
N ASN A 11 17.91 4.09 -7.23
CA ASN A 11 19.02 4.27 -6.28
C ASN A 11 20.33 3.60 -6.74
N ARG A 12 20.27 2.75 -7.77
CA ARG A 12 21.45 2.13 -8.38
C ARG A 12 21.63 2.65 -9.80
N THR A 13 22.85 3.04 -10.12
CA THR A 13 23.27 3.25 -11.50
C THR A 13 23.27 1.90 -12.21
N PRO A 14 22.60 1.75 -13.37
CA PRO A 14 22.67 0.52 -14.15
C PRO A 14 24.12 0.23 -14.55
N GLU A 15 24.47 -1.05 -14.66
CA GLU A 15 25.74 -1.44 -15.25
C GLU A 15 25.75 -1.03 -16.72
N VAL A 16 26.79 -0.29 -17.15
CA VAL A 16 26.89 0.24 -18.50
C VAL A 16 28.06 -0.43 -19.22
N ILE A 17 27.77 -1.10 -20.34
CA ILE A 17 28.81 -1.65 -21.23
C ILE A 17 29.35 -0.52 -22.10
N THR A 18 30.68 -0.29 -22.07
CA THR A 18 31.32 0.75 -22.89
C THR A 18 32.63 0.25 -23.53
N PRO A 19 33.05 0.83 -24.67
CA PRO A 19 34.35 0.52 -25.27
C PRO A 19 35.51 0.80 -24.31
N LYS A 20 36.50 -0.09 -24.29
CA LYS A 20 37.71 0.02 -23.45
C LYS A 20 38.41 1.36 -23.69
N GLY A 21 38.59 2.15 -22.62
CA GLY A 21 39.30 3.44 -22.65
C GLY A 21 38.42 4.69 -22.57
N LYS A 22 37.08 4.55 -22.56
CA LYS A 22 36.16 5.69 -22.40
C LYS A 22 36.09 6.11 -20.93
N LYS A 23 36.59 7.32 -20.61
CA LYS A 23 36.69 7.86 -19.23
C LYS A 23 35.39 8.49 -18.71
N THR A 24 34.43 8.78 -19.58
CA THR A 24 33.20 9.49 -19.21
C THR A 24 32.01 8.56 -19.44
N VAL A 25 31.61 7.87 -18.38
CA VAL A 25 30.39 7.07 -18.30
C VAL A 25 29.51 7.75 -17.26
N CYS A 26 28.62 8.63 -17.71
CA CYS A 26 27.75 9.40 -16.82
C CYS A 26 26.36 8.77 -16.81
N THR A 27 25.83 8.51 -15.62
CA THR A 27 24.42 8.15 -15.46
C THR A 27 23.65 9.43 -15.19
N ILE A 28 22.66 9.75 -16.03
CA ILE A 28 21.75 10.87 -15.76
C ILE A 28 20.66 10.35 -14.84
N SER A 29 20.83 10.54 -13.53
CA SER A 29 19.74 10.37 -12.56
C SER A 29 19.07 11.72 -12.35
N SER A 30 17.73 11.74 -12.27
CA SER A 30 17.03 12.95 -11.85
C SER A 30 17.52 13.39 -10.48
N ALA A 31 17.85 14.67 -10.33
CA ALA A 31 18.16 15.28 -9.03
C ALA A 31 16.90 15.39 -8.14
N GLU A 32 15.71 15.24 -8.73
CA GLU A 32 14.43 15.23 -8.02
C GLU A 32 14.25 13.88 -7.32
N ARG A 33 14.92 13.74 -6.17
CA ARG A 33 14.75 12.62 -5.22
C ARG A 33 13.35 12.57 -4.55
N GLY A 34 12.34 13.17 -5.15
CA GLY A 34 11.32 13.90 -4.40
C GLY A 34 10.04 13.16 -4.04
N GLN A 35 9.66 12.10 -4.75
CA GLN A 35 8.35 11.48 -4.54
C GLN A 35 8.46 9.95 -4.44
N THR A 36 8.48 9.47 -3.20
CA THR A 36 8.30 8.06 -2.84
C THR A 36 6.80 7.75 -2.90
N VAL A 37 6.45 6.69 -3.62
CA VAL A 37 5.10 6.12 -3.63
C VAL A 37 5.03 5.09 -2.52
N ALA A 38 4.07 5.19 -1.60
CA ALA A 38 3.86 4.13 -0.61
C ALA A 38 2.93 3.06 -1.18
N ALA A 39 3.38 1.81 -1.19
CA ALA A 39 2.58 0.66 -1.56
C ALA A 39 2.15 -0.08 -0.29
N VAL A 40 0.87 -0.40 -0.20
CA VAL A 40 0.27 -1.15 0.91
C VAL A 40 -0.04 -2.55 0.42
N CYS A 41 0.60 -3.54 1.00
CA CYS A 41 0.49 -4.93 0.59
C CYS A 41 -0.03 -5.80 1.73
N CYS A 42 -0.87 -6.79 1.39
CA CYS A 42 -1.38 -7.77 2.34
C CYS A 42 -1.53 -9.14 1.67
N MET A 43 -0.98 -10.16 2.31
CA MET A 43 -0.98 -11.54 1.83
C MET A 43 -1.28 -12.52 2.97
N SER A 44 -1.92 -13.63 2.64
CA SER A 44 -2.12 -14.77 3.53
C SER A 44 -0.93 -15.73 3.47
N ALA A 45 -0.85 -16.64 4.45
CA ALA A 45 0.15 -17.72 4.45
C ALA A 45 -0.01 -18.70 3.27
N THR A 46 -1.21 -18.79 2.69
CA THR A 46 -1.49 -19.62 1.50
C THR A 46 -1.09 -18.95 0.19
N GLY A 47 -0.58 -17.71 0.23
CA GLY A 47 -0.15 -16.97 -0.96
C GLY A 47 -1.27 -16.19 -1.65
N VAL A 48 -2.46 -16.11 -1.06
CA VAL A 48 -3.54 -15.24 -1.56
C VAL A 48 -3.24 -13.80 -1.13
N PHE A 49 -3.29 -12.87 -2.07
CA PHE A 49 -3.03 -11.46 -1.80
C PHE A 49 -4.26 -10.60 -2.05
N VAL A 50 -4.39 -9.55 -1.24
CA VAL A 50 -5.34 -8.45 -1.50
C VAL A 50 -4.68 -7.52 -2.53
N PRO A 51 -5.41 -7.08 -3.58
CA PRO A 51 -4.85 -6.12 -4.54
C PRO A 51 -4.25 -4.91 -3.81
N PRO A 52 -3.03 -4.48 -4.17
CA PRO A 52 -2.29 -3.50 -3.40
C PRO A 52 -2.98 -2.14 -3.45
N ALA A 53 -2.78 -1.31 -2.43
CA ALA A 53 -3.09 0.11 -2.52
C ALA A 53 -1.82 0.91 -2.79
N LEU A 54 -1.94 1.95 -3.61
CA LEU A 54 -0.83 2.82 -3.96
C LEU A 54 -1.18 4.24 -3.51
N ILE A 55 -0.33 4.82 -2.66
CA ILE A 55 -0.48 6.16 -2.10
C ILE A 55 0.50 7.09 -2.81
N LEU A 56 -0.03 8.05 -3.58
CA LEU A 56 0.76 9.06 -4.26
C LEU A 56 0.80 10.38 -3.47
N PRO A 57 1.98 11.04 -3.37
CA PRO A 57 2.13 12.37 -2.75
C PRO A 57 1.54 13.49 -3.64
N LEU A 58 0.21 13.55 -3.74
CA LEU A 58 -0.52 14.45 -4.65
C LEU A 58 -1.70 15.13 -3.96
N LYS A 59 -1.97 16.37 -4.37
CA LYS A 59 -3.18 17.12 -3.96
C LYS A 59 -4.44 16.75 -4.74
N ARG A 60 -4.28 16.15 -5.92
CA ARG A 60 -5.39 15.82 -6.84
C ARG A 60 -5.16 14.46 -7.46
N MET A 61 -6.24 13.69 -7.58
CA MET A 61 -6.23 12.38 -8.21
C MET A 61 -6.07 12.53 -9.72
N ASN A 62 -5.09 11.85 -10.30
CA ASN A 62 -4.96 11.69 -11.74
C ASN A 62 -5.01 10.18 -12.07
N PRO A 63 -6.12 9.68 -12.66
CA PRO A 63 -6.27 8.26 -12.97
C PRO A 63 -5.17 7.70 -13.88
N LEU A 64 -4.57 8.54 -14.73
CA LEU A 64 -3.50 8.13 -15.64
C LEU A 64 -2.23 7.67 -14.91
N LEU A 65 -2.03 8.08 -13.65
CA LEU A 65 -0.88 7.66 -12.85
C LEU A 65 -0.99 6.22 -12.33
N TYR A 66 -2.18 5.63 -12.43
CA TYR A 66 -2.45 4.23 -12.10
C TYR A 66 -2.67 3.41 -13.37
N LYS A 67 -2.38 3.99 -14.54
CA LYS A 67 -2.38 3.26 -15.79
C LYS A 67 -1.36 2.12 -15.67
N ASP A 68 -1.77 0.93 -16.05
CA ASP A 68 -0.98 -0.30 -15.98
C ASP A 68 -0.65 -0.78 -14.54
N ALA A 69 -1.30 -0.21 -13.51
CA ALA A 69 -1.26 -0.78 -12.17
C ALA A 69 -1.93 -2.17 -12.12
N PRO A 70 -1.56 -3.04 -11.15
CA PRO A 70 -2.20 -4.33 -10.99
C PRO A 70 -3.73 -4.23 -10.92
N ASN A 71 -4.42 -5.21 -11.50
CA ASN A 71 -5.88 -5.21 -11.51
C ASN A 71 -6.44 -5.19 -10.08
N GLY A 72 -7.38 -4.27 -9.84
CA GLY A 72 -7.99 -4.07 -8.53
C GLY A 72 -7.16 -3.21 -7.57
N THR A 73 -6.03 -2.63 -8.00
CA THR A 73 -5.29 -1.67 -7.18
C THR A 73 -6.19 -0.55 -6.68
N LEU A 74 -6.08 -0.24 -5.38
CA LEU A 74 -6.78 0.88 -4.77
C LEU A 74 -5.94 2.16 -4.91
N PRO A 75 -6.38 3.15 -5.71
CA PRO A 75 -5.66 4.41 -5.84
C PRO A 75 -5.94 5.31 -4.63
N LEU A 76 -4.88 5.75 -3.96
CA LEU A 76 -4.96 6.64 -2.79
C LEU A 76 -4.04 7.84 -3.01
N ILE A 77 -4.46 9.00 -2.50
CA ILE A 77 -3.63 10.22 -2.52
C ILE A 77 -3.50 10.78 -1.11
N SER A 78 -2.32 11.31 -0.81
CA SER A 78 -1.99 11.93 0.46
C SER A 78 -1.08 13.12 0.19
N ASP A 79 -1.23 14.22 0.92
CA ASP A 79 -0.32 15.36 0.77
C ASP A 79 1.13 15.00 1.12
N THR A 80 1.33 14.03 2.02
CA THR A 80 2.65 13.56 2.45
C THR A 80 3.16 12.35 1.67
N GLY A 81 2.30 11.67 0.89
CA GLY A 81 2.61 10.38 0.26
C GLY A 81 2.58 9.18 1.20
N TYR A 82 2.26 9.38 2.49
CA TYR A 82 2.18 8.30 3.48
C TYR A 82 0.74 8.01 3.90
N MET A 83 0.57 6.84 4.52
CA MET A 83 -0.68 6.41 5.14
C MET A 83 -1.14 7.40 6.22
N ASN A 84 -2.46 7.60 6.30
CA ASN A 84 -3.10 8.30 7.41
C ASN A 84 -4.36 7.53 7.85
N SER A 85 -4.96 7.91 8.97
CA SER A 85 -6.10 7.20 9.54
C SER A 85 -7.31 7.11 8.61
N HIS A 86 -7.57 8.14 7.80
CA HIS A 86 -8.70 8.13 6.85
C HIS A 86 -8.44 7.18 5.69
N LEU A 87 -7.24 7.24 5.10
CA LEU A 87 -6.83 6.33 4.03
C LEU A 87 -6.79 4.88 4.52
N PHE A 88 -6.40 4.66 5.77
CA PHE A 88 -6.40 3.33 6.36
C PHE A 88 -7.82 2.74 6.46
N ILE A 89 -8.83 3.55 6.78
CA ILE A 89 -10.24 3.09 6.81
C ILE A 89 -10.71 2.69 5.40
N ASP A 90 -10.35 3.47 4.38
CA ASP A 90 -10.70 3.14 3.00
C ASP A 90 -9.97 1.89 2.52
N TRP A 91 -8.71 1.74 2.92
CA TRP A 91 -7.96 0.50 2.73
C TRP A 91 -8.60 -0.69 3.48
N LEU A 92 -9.11 -0.50 4.69
CA LEU A 92 -9.76 -1.55 5.47
C LEU A 92 -11.07 -2.02 4.82
N LYS A 93 -11.85 -1.10 4.21
CA LYS A 93 -13.02 -1.47 3.40
C LYS A 93 -12.62 -2.30 2.18
N HIS A 94 -11.52 -1.92 1.52
CA HIS A 94 -10.95 -2.67 0.41
C HIS A 94 -10.48 -4.07 0.85
N PHE A 95 -9.79 -4.16 1.99
CA PHE A 95 -9.42 -5.43 2.61
C PHE A 95 -10.64 -6.33 2.82
N VAL A 96 -11.70 -5.84 3.48
CA VAL A 96 -12.92 -6.63 3.72
C VAL A 96 -13.58 -7.08 2.42
N LYS A 97 -13.62 -6.22 1.39
CA LYS A 97 -14.18 -6.56 0.08
C LYS A 97 -13.46 -7.73 -0.60
N HIS A 98 -12.14 -7.84 -0.40
CA HIS A 98 -11.31 -8.85 -1.06
C HIS A 98 -11.10 -10.10 -0.19
N ALA A 99 -10.83 -9.93 1.10
CA ALA A 99 -10.65 -11.01 2.06
C ALA A 99 -11.98 -11.71 2.42
N LYS A 100 -13.10 -11.00 2.29
CA LYS A 100 -14.46 -11.51 2.52
C LYS A 100 -14.63 -12.31 3.82
N PRO A 101 -14.19 -11.78 4.98
CA PRO A 101 -14.35 -12.49 6.26
C PRO A 101 -15.83 -12.78 6.55
N SER A 102 -16.12 -13.99 7.03
CA SER A 102 -17.45 -14.40 7.51
C SER A 102 -17.36 -15.08 8.88
N ILE A 103 -18.50 -15.55 9.39
CA ILE A 103 -18.54 -16.29 10.67
C ILE A 103 -17.91 -17.66 10.53
N GLU A 104 -18.17 -18.29 9.40
CA GLU A 104 -17.71 -19.61 9.03
C GLU A 104 -16.25 -19.59 8.59
N ASP A 105 -15.77 -18.44 8.07
CA ASP A 105 -14.40 -18.23 7.62
C ASP A 105 -13.82 -16.91 8.16
N PRO A 106 -13.38 -16.88 9.44
CA PRO A 106 -12.83 -15.68 10.05
C PRO A 106 -11.43 -15.37 9.52
N VAL A 107 -11.16 -14.09 9.23
CA VAL A 107 -9.86 -13.62 8.76
C VAL A 107 -9.18 -12.77 9.84
N LEU A 108 -7.95 -13.14 10.21
CA LEU A 108 -7.09 -12.35 11.08
C LEU A 108 -6.22 -11.40 10.26
N LEU A 109 -6.37 -10.09 10.48
CA LEU A 109 -5.47 -9.08 9.94
C LEU A 109 -4.37 -8.77 10.96
N ILE A 110 -3.11 -8.89 10.55
CA ILE A 110 -1.93 -8.50 11.34
C ILE A 110 -1.32 -7.26 10.69
N SER A 111 -1.11 -6.20 11.47
CA SER A 111 -0.42 -4.96 11.09
C SER A 111 0.48 -4.50 12.22
N ASP A 112 1.33 -3.51 11.97
CA ASP A 112 2.12 -2.87 13.01
C ASP A 112 1.27 -1.95 13.93
N ASN A 113 1.93 -1.33 14.91
CA ASN A 113 1.33 -0.40 15.87
C ASN A 113 1.45 1.07 15.42
N HIS A 114 1.46 1.35 14.12
CA HIS A 114 1.49 2.73 13.64
C HIS A 114 0.19 3.47 13.98
N THR A 115 0.29 4.76 14.30
CA THR A 115 -0.84 5.55 14.84
C THR A 115 -2.03 5.64 13.88
N SER A 116 -1.81 5.56 12.57
CA SER A 116 -2.88 5.48 11.56
C SER A 116 -3.72 4.21 11.69
N HIS A 117 -3.12 3.10 12.13
CA HIS A 117 -3.75 1.78 12.23
C HIS A 117 -4.58 1.66 13.51
N CYS A 118 -4.18 2.38 14.55
CA CYS A 118 -4.80 2.32 15.88
C CYS A 118 -5.84 3.43 16.13
N SER A 119 -6.28 4.16 15.11
CA SER A 119 -7.28 5.20 15.28
C SER A 119 -8.63 4.63 15.78
N LEU A 120 -9.36 5.38 16.61
CA LEU A 120 -10.68 4.95 17.10
C LEU A 120 -11.63 4.51 15.96
N PRO A 121 -11.75 5.25 14.84
CA PRO A 121 -12.59 4.81 13.72
C PRO A 121 -12.12 3.49 13.09
N ALA A 122 -10.81 3.23 13.05
CA ALA A 122 -10.27 1.96 12.56
C ALA A 122 -10.65 0.81 13.49
N VAL A 123 -10.48 0.97 14.80
CA VAL A 123 -10.86 -0.03 15.81
C VAL A 123 -12.37 -0.30 15.76
N PHE A 124 -13.20 0.74 15.72
CA PHE A 124 -14.65 0.59 15.61
C PHE A 124 -15.07 -0.08 14.30
N SER A 125 -14.39 0.22 13.19
CA SER A 125 -14.66 -0.44 11.90
C SER A 125 -14.32 -1.92 11.97
N SER A 126 -13.15 -2.29 12.50
CA SER A 126 -12.77 -3.67 12.74
C SER A 126 -13.76 -4.39 13.67
N TYR A 127 -14.18 -3.74 14.75
CA TYR A 127 -15.19 -4.28 15.65
C TYR A 127 -16.54 -4.48 14.96
N ARG A 128 -16.99 -3.58 14.08
CA ARG A 128 -18.24 -3.77 13.32
C ARG A 128 -18.18 -4.95 12.35
N TYR A 129 -17.04 -5.16 11.70
CA TYR A 129 -16.85 -6.34 10.84
C TYR A 129 -16.77 -7.63 11.68
N SER A 130 -16.28 -7.53 12.92
CA SER A 130 -16.30 -8.60 13.92
C SER A 130 -17.69 -8.79 14.57
N ALA A 131 -18.51 -7.76 14.77
CA ALA A 131 -19.80 -7.83 15.47
C ALA A 131 -20.97 -8.26 14.58
N LYS A 132 -20.76 -8.42 13.27
CA LYS A 132 -21.64 -9.26 12.44
C LYS A 132 -21.51 -10.75 12.77
N GLN A 133 -20.63 -11.11 13.72
CA GLN A 133 -20.55 -12.41 14.36
C GLN A 133 -21.42 -12.39 15.63
N PRO A 134 -22.44 -13.25 15.77
CA PRO A 134 -23.12 -13.42 17.04
C PRO A 134 -22.14 -14.08 18.01
N TRP A 135 -21.70 -13.32 19.01
CA TRP A 135 -20.99 -13.86 20.16
C TRP A 135 -21.97 -14.71 20.96
N HIS A 136 -22.01 -16.01 20.71
CA HIS A 136 -22.59 -16.96 21.65
C HIS A 136 -21.62 -17.15 22.80
N TYR A 137 -21.84 -16.42 23.89
CA TYR A 137 -21.28 -16.79 25.19
C TYR A 137 -21.90 -18.13 25.58
N LYS A 138 -21.07 -19.16 25.79
CA LYS A 138 -21.43 -20.33 26.60
C LYS A 138 -21.01 -20.07 28.03
#